data_AF-A0A8X6N7A0-F1
#
_entry.id   AF-A0A8X6N7A0-F1
#
_cell.length_a   1.000
_cell.length_b   1.000
_cell.length_c   1.000
_cell.angle_alpha   90.00
_cell.angle_beta   90.00
_cell.angle_gamma   90.00
#
_symmetry.space_group_name_H-M   'P 1'
#
loop_
_entity.id
_entity.type
_entity.pdbx_description
1 polymer ?
#
loop_
_entity_poly.entity_id
_entity_poly.type
_entity_poly.pdbx_seq_one_letter_code
_entity_poly.pdbx_strand_id
1 'polypeptide(L)'
;MLCSSSGYPYAMEIYFGRKNESSGMTLSEDFVTQLLSKIEDPSRHEIYFDNLFTSYSSLNKLADTIIRSTGTVRSNRIRQCTLLGNNTLTQRDQRSIGLQ
;
A
#
# COMPACT_ATOMS: atom_id res chain seq x y z
N MET A 1 -6.24 -9.94 -3.66
CA MET A 1 -6.42 -10.10 -5.12
C MET A 1 -5.56 -9.05 -5.79
N LEU A 2 -4.80 -9.45 -6.81
CA LEU A 2 -3.95 -8.59 -7.64
C LEU A 2 -4.65 -8.39 -8.99
N CYS A 3 -4.85 -7.14 -9.37
CA CYS A 3 -5.56 -6.77 -10.59
C CYS A 3 -4.77 -5.74 -11.40
N SER A 4 -5.01 -5.73 -12.70
CA SER A 4 -4.61 -4.66 -13.60
C SER A 4 -5.37 -3.38 -13.31
N SER A 5 -4.83 -2.25 -13.77
CA SER A 5 -5.54 -0.97 -13.80
C SER A 5 -6.79 -1.00 -14.69
N SER A 6 -6.87 -1.93 -15.65
CA SER A 6 -8.08 -2.18 -16.46
C SER A 6 -9.16 -2.98 -15.74
N GLY A 7 -8.91 -3.45 -14.52
CA GLY A 7 -9.80 -4.32 -13.75
C GLY A 7 -9.62 -5.82 -14.02
N TYR A 8 -8.69 -6.21 -14.91
CA TYR A 8 -8.41 -7.62 -15.16
C TYR A 8 -7.72 -8.31 -13.96
N PRO A 9 -8.24 -9.44 -13.45
CA PRO A 9 -7.65 -10.13 -12.32
C PRO A 9 -6.47 -11.03 -12.71
N TYR A 10 -5.29 -10.80 -12.13
CA TYR A 10 -4.11 -11.64 -12.40
C TYR A 10 -3.96 -12.78 -11.40
N ALA A 11 -4.16 -12.49 -10.12
CA ALA A 11 -3.99 -13.47 -9.05
C ALA A 11 -4.96 -13.21 -7.91
N MET A 12 -5.49 -14.28 -7.33
CA MET A 12 -6.30 -14.23 -6.12
C MET A 12 -5.86 -15.35 -5.20
N GLU A 13 -5.65 -14.98 -3.94
CA GLU A 13 -5.43 -15.93 -2.86
C GLU A 13 -6.63 -15.86 -1.93
N ILE A 14 -7.19 -17.02 -1.59
CA ILE A 14 -8.35 -17.12 -0.71
C ILE A 14 -7.86 -17.27 0.72
N TYR A 15 -8.36 -16.40 1.61
CA TYR A 15 -8.04 -16.48 3.03
C TYR A 15 -8.92 -17.53 3.72
N PHE A 16 -8.31 -18.63 4.16
CA PHE A 16 -8.98 -19.74 4.84
C PHE A 16 -9.02 -19.61 6.38
N GLY A 17 -8.62 -18.46 6.94
CA GLY A 17 -8.53 -18.27 8.38
C GLY A 17 -7.10 -18.41 8.93
N ARG A 18 -7.02 -18.65 10.23
CA ARG A 18 -5.74 -18.64 10.97
C ARG A 18 -4.90 -19.85 10.58
N LYS A 19 -3.72 -19.61 9.99
CA LYS A 19 -2.68 -20.63 9.82
C LYS A 19 -1.91 -20.76 11.13
N ASN A 20 -1.53 -21.99 11.50
CA ASN A 20 -0.79 -22.28 12.74
C ASN A 20 0.71 -21.99 12.63
N GLU A 21 1.20 -21.60 11.45
CA GLU A 21 2.61 -21.33 11.22
C GLU A 21 2.91 -19.84 11.33
N SER A 22 3.80 -19.48 12.26
CA SER A 22 4.21 -18.11 12.48
C SER A 22 5.49 -17.81 11.69
N SER A 23 5.35 -17.23 10.49
CA SER A 23 6.47 -16.74 9.68
C SER A 23 7.11 -15.45 10.22
N GLY A 24 6.68 -14.97 11.40
CA GLY A 24 7.07 -13.68 11.97
C GLY A 24 6.51 -12.47 11.22
N MET A 25 5.86 -12.67 10.08
CA MET A 25 5.20 -11.63 9.29
C MET A 25 3.73 -11.46 9.70
N THR A 26 3.19 -10.27 9.45
CA THR A 26 1.74 -10.07 9.55
C THR A 26 1.01 -10.81 8.43
N LEU A 27 -0.24 -11.20 8.65
CA LEU A 27 -1.08 -11.85 7.62
C LEU A 27 -1.12 -11.03 6.32
N SER A 28 -1.22 -9.70 6.44
CA SER A 28 -1.21 -8.78 5.29
C SER A 28 0.11 -8.80 4.52
N GLU A 29 1.25 -8.87 5.21
CA GLU A 29 2.57 -8.89 4.57
C GLU A 29 2.83 -10.21 3.84
N ASP A 30 2.47 -11.34 4.47
CA ASP A 30 2.58 -12.66 3.85
C ASP A 30 1.72 -12.76 2.59
N PHE A 31 0.48 -12.30 2.68
CA PHE A 31 -0.45 -12.27 1.56
C PHE A 31 0.02 -11.40 0.39
N VAL A 32 0.54 -10.19 0.67
CA VAL A 32 1.11 -9.31 -0.35
C VAL A 32 2.33 -9.94 -1.01
N THR A 33 3.23 -10.54 -0.21
CA THR A 33 4.44 -11.19 -0.72
C THR A 33 4.10 -12.34 -1.66
N GLN A 34 3.12 -13.18 -1.30
CA GLN A 34 2.64 -14.28 -2.15
C GLN A 34 2.00 -13.81 -3.46
N LEU A 35 1.28 -12.68 -3.45
CA LEU A 35 0.70 -12.12 -4.67
C LEU A 35 1.77 -11.50 -5.57
N LEU A 36 2.73 -10.77 -4.99
CA LEU A 36 3.79 -10.11 -5.74
C LEU A 36 4.79 -11.10 -6.34
N SER A 37 4.99 -12.27 -5.72
CA SER A 37 5.85 -13.33 -6.29
C SER A 37 5.30 -13.91 -7.60
N LYS A 38 4.04 -13.60 -7.97
CA LYS A 38 3.44 -13.99 -9.26
C LYS A 38 3.78 -13.02 -10.39
N ILE A 39 4.36 -11.85 -10.08
CA ILE A 39 4.76 -10.84 -11.07
C ILE A 39 6.17 -11.18 -11.56
N GLU A 40 6.30 -11.41 -12.87
CA GLU A 40 7.56 -11.81 -13.49
C GLU A 40 8.64 -10.72 -13.42
N ASP A 41 8.28 -9.46 -13.71
CA ASP A 41 9.19 -8.31 -13.62
C ASP A 41 8.58 -7.20 -12.74
N PRO A 42 8.83 -7.23 -11.42
CA PRO A 42 8.27 -6.25 -10.49
C PRO A 42 8.74 -4.81 -10.75
N SER A 43 9.92 -4.62 -11.37
CA SER A 43 10.50 -3.29 -11.61
C SER A 43 9.70 -2.47 -12.64
N ARG A 44 9.02 -3.17 -13.55
CA ARG A 44 8.19 -2.58 -14.62
C ARG A 44 6.78 -2.20 -14.17
N HIS A 45 6.42 -2.51 -12.93
CA HIS A 45 5.08 -2.31 -12.41
C HIS A 45 5.06 -1.31 -11.27
N GLU A 46 3.92 -0.66 -11.10
CA GLU A 46 3.63 0.14 -9.92
C GLU A 46 2.45 -0.49 -9.19
N ILE A 47 2.64 -0.77 -7.91
CA ILE A 47 1.66 -1.50 -7.11
C ILE A 47 0.91 -0.52 -6.22
N TYR A 48 -0.42 -0.55 -6.30
CA TYR A 48 -1.30 0.25 -5.47
C TYR A 48 -1.95 -0.62 -4.39
N PHE A 49 -1.78 -0.24 -3.13
CA PHE A 49 -2.35 -0.94 -1.99
C PHE A 49 -3.56 -0.21 -1.41
N ASP A 50 -4.57 -0.99 -1.03
CA ASP A 50 -5.66 -0.52 -0.16
C ASP A 50 -5.18 -0.43 1.30
N ASN A 51 -5.85 0.39 2.10
CA ASN A 51 -5.60 0.70 3.50
C ASN A 51 -5.32 -0.51 4.40
N LEU A 52 -5.90 -1.67 4.08
CA LEU A 52 -5.71 -2.89 4.85
C LEU A 52 -4.29 -3.45 4.72
N PHE A 53 -3.68 -3.31 3.55
CA PHE A 53 -2.37 -3.85 3.20
C PHE A 53 -1.25 -2.81 3.35
N THR A 54 -1.58 -1.52 3.42
CA THR A 54 -0.59 -0.46 3.57
C THR A 54 -0.12 -0.32 5.01
N SER A 55 1.19 -0.49 5.21
CA SER A 55 1.89 -0.09 6.43
C SER A 55 3.29 0.44 6.07
N TYR A 56 3.86 1.29 6.94
CA TYR A 56 5.20 1.81 6.72
C TYR A 56 6.25 0.69 6.61
N SER A 57 6.17 -0.34 7.46
CA SER A 57 7.13 -1.45 7.42
C SER A 57 7.03 -2.24 6.12
N SER A 58 5.81 -2.44 5.61
CA SER A 58 5.59 -3.18 4.37
C SER A 58 6.10 -2.38 3.16
N LEU A 59 5.83 -1.07 3.10
CA LEU A 59 6.36 -0.21 2.03
C LEU A 59 7.88 -0.11 2.07
N ASN A 60 8.49 -0.02 3.26
CA ASN A 60 9.94 0.03 3.40
C ASN A 60 10.60 -1.27 2.90
N LYS A 61 10.04 -2.44 3.23
CA LYS A 61 10.52 -3.73 2.72
C LYS A 61 10.39 -3.84 1.19
N LEU A 62 9.34 -3.26 0.61
CA LEU A 62 9.13 -3.27 -0.85
C LEU A 62 10.05 -2.29 -1.59
N ALA A 63 10.41 -1.18 -0.94
CA ALA A 63 11.41 -0.25 -1.47
C ALA A 63 12.78 -0.93 -1.65
N ASP A 64 13.15 -1.83 -0.72
CA ASP A 64 14.38 -2.63 -0.81
C ASP A 64 14.35 -3.64 -1.97
N THR A 65 13.17 -4.02 -2.49
CA THR A 65 13.00 -5.02 -3.56
C THR A 65 12.75 -4.44 -4.95
N ILE A 66 13.02 -3.14 -5.17
CA ILE A 66 12.82 -2.41 -6.45
C ILE A 66 11.32 -2.33 -6.84
N ILE A 67 10.41 -2.68 -5.94
CA ILE A 67 8.97 -2.61 -6.19
C ILE A 67 8.48 -1.20 -5.87
N ARG A 68 8.14 -0.44 -6.91
CA ARG A 68 7.48 0.85 -6.75
C ARG A 68 6.07 0.61 -6.24
N SER A 69 5.78 1.13 -5.06
CA SER A 69 4.48 0.94 -4.43
C SER A 69 3.97 2.18 -3.71
N THR A 70 2.66 2.35 -3.78
CA THR A 70 1.92 3.45 -3.15
C THR A 70 0.65 2.90 -2.52
N GLY A 71 0.18 3.51 -1.43
CA GLY A 71 -1.07 3.09 -0.82
C GLY A 71 -1.65 4.16 0.08
N THR A 72 -2.88 3.92 0.51
CA THR A 72 -3.56 4.75 1.49
C THR A 72 -3.25 4.25 2.89
N VAL A 73 -2.99 5.16 3.84
CA VAL A 73 -2.71 4.82 5.25
C VAL A 73 -3.84 5.33 6.13
N ARG A 74 -4.34 4.46 7.00
CA ARG A 74 -5.38 4.82 7.97
C ARG A 74 -4.83 5.81 9.01
N SER A 75 -5.63 6.79 9.43
CA SER A 75 -5.22 7.85 10.37
C SER A 75 -4.75 7.36 11.75
N ASN A 76 -5.07 6.12 12.14
CA ASN A 76 -4.56 5.51 13.37
C ASN A 76 -3.25 4.71 13.16
N ARG A 77 -2.68 4.72 11.95
CA ARG A 77 -1.45 3.99 11.57
C ARG A 77 -0.29 4.90 11.13
N ILE A 78 -0.52 6.21 11.09
CA ILE A 78 0.47 7.25 10.73
C ILE A 78 1.52 7.51 11.83
N ARG A 79 1.59 6.67 12.87
CA ARG A 79 2.49 6.83 14.02
C ARG A 79 2.44 8.29 14.54
N GLN A 80 3.59 8.93 14.74
CA GLN A 80 3.72 10.32 15.16
C GLN A 80 3.86 11.31 13.99
N CYS A 81 3.54 10.91 12.75
CA CYS A 81 3.47 11.87 11.66
C CYS A 81 2.34 12.87 11.94
N THR A 82 2.72 14.09 12.29
CA THR A 82 1.79 15.21 12.44
C THR A 82 1.32 15.62 11.05
N LEU A 83 0.21 15.04 10.60
CA LEU A 83 -0.44 15.48 9.37
C LEU A 83 -1.12 16.81 9.61
N LEU A 84 -1.02 17.71 8.63
CA LEU A 84 -1.79 18.94 8.61
C LEU A 84 -3.27 18.59 8.58
N GLY A 85 -4.06 19.24 9.44
CA GLY A 85 -5.50 19.05 9.46
C GLY A 85 -6.15 19.52 8.16
N ASN A 86 -7.26 18.90 7.79
CA ASN A 86 -7.97 19.15 6.53
C ASN A 86 -8.19 20.66 6.29
N ASN A 87 -8.59 21.40 7.32
CA ASN A 87 -8.85 22.85 7.23
C ASN A 87 -7.60 23.67 6.82
N THR A 88 -6.41 23.25 7.25
CA THR A 88 -5.16 23.92 6.88
C THR A 88 -4.70 23.58 5.47
N LEU A 89 -5.03 22.38 4.97
CA LEU A 89 -4.71 21.96 3.61
C LEU A 89 -5.60 22.68 2.59
N THR A 90 -6.92 22.74 2.83
CA THR A 90 -7.86 23.44 1.94
C THR A 90 -7.51 24.93 1.79
N GLN A 91 -7.08 25.59 2.87
CA GLN A 91 -6.68 27.00 2.82
C GLN A 91 -5.38 27.22 2.03
N ARG A 92 -4.44 26.26 2.06
CA ARG A 92 -3.20 26.34 1.26
C ARG A 92 -3.48 26.15 -0.23
N ASP A 93 -4.33 25.20 -0.60
CA ASP A 93 -4.75 25.03 -1.99
C ASP A 93 -5.40 26.30 -2.53
N GLN A 94 -6.34 26.89 -1.78
CA GLN A 94 -6.98 28.15 -2.17
C GLN A 94 -5.99 29.32 -2.34
N ARG A 95 -4.94 29.40 -1.52
CA ARG A 95 -3.90 30.44 -1.66
C ARG A 95 -2.97 30.21 -2.84
N SER A 96 -2.71 28.96 -3.22
CA SER A 96 -1.87 28.62 -4.38
C SER A 96 -2.54 28.93 -5.71
N ILE A 97 -3.88 28.89 -5.76
CA ILE A 97 -4.68 29.19 -6.96
C ILE A 97 -4.84 30.70 -7.18
N GLY A 98 -4.76 31.51 -6.13
CA GLY A 98 -4.90 32.98 -6.19
C GLY A 98 -3.61 33.76 -6.47
N LEU A 99 -2.54 33.10 -6.92
CA LEU A 99 -1.22 33.70 -7.21
C LEU A 99 -0.85 33.69 -8.71
N GLN A 100 -1.84 33.51 -9.60
CA GLN A 100 -1.74 33.78 -11.04
C GLN A 100 -2.60 34.97 -11.41
#